data_AF-A0A3C1EUQ4-F1
#
_entry.id   AF-A0A3C1EUQ4-F1
#
_cell.length_a   1.000
_cell.length_b   1.000
_cell.length_c   1.000
_cell.angle_alpha   90.00
_cell.angle_beta   90.00
_cell.angle_gamma   90.00
#
_symmetry.space_group_name_H-M   'P 1'
#
loop_
_entity.id
_entity.type
_entity.pdbx_description
1 polymer ?
#
loop_
_entity_poly.entity_id
_entity_poly.type
_entity_poly.pdbx_seq_one_letter_code
_entity_poly.pdbx_strand_id
1 'polypeptide(L)'
;MTKIVDLLDAKVLEAYISNISNNGIYADGDITWTLSDTDKVIVADQSKVFTYIITVPKDTFGTYANTVTAYPAEGENVIANANVVADCVVEAPDTGIFDSTWAKILVGVVFIGVGVNYLQISKFTKKLYISVNEFSDDRRKKNFEKKVVKR
;
A
#
# COMPACT_ATOMS: atom_id res chain seq x y z
N MET A 1 -42.49 -11.30 -18.18
CA MET A 1 -41.48 -10.22 -18.08
C MET A 1 -40.98 -9.88 -19.49
N THR A 2 -40.69 -8.62 -19.81
CA THR A 2 -40.30 -8.19 -21.17
C THR A 2 -38.81 -7.87 -21.27
N LYS A 3 -38.29 -7.14 -20.30
CA LYS A 3 -36.86 -6.80 -20.21
C LYS A 3 -36.44 -6.53 -18.77
N ILE A 4 -35.14 -6.58 -18.55
CA ILE A 4 -34.47 -6.12 -17.33
C ILE A 4 -33.46 -5.07 -17.75
N VAL A 5 -33.44 -3.94 -17.06
CA VAL A 5 -32.50 -2.84 -17.30
C VAL A 5 -31.75 -2.57 -16.01
N ASP A 6 -30.43 -2.57 -16.06
CA ASP A 6 -29.56 -2.14 -14.96
C ASP A 6 -28.91 -0.80 -15.34
N LEU A 7 -29.37 0.27 -14.71
CA LEU A 7 -28.79 1.61 -14.82
C LEU A 7 -27.55 1.66 -13.94
N LEU A 8 -26.39 1.73 -14.59
CA LEU A 8 -25.10 1.78 -13.90
C LEU A 8 -24.80 3.20 -13.40
N ASP A 9 -23.90 3.30 -12.43
CA ASP A 9 -23.36 4.59 -11.98
C ASP A 9 -22.74 5.38 -13.16
N ALA A 10 -22.94 6.69 -13.18
CA ALA A 10 -22.42 7.57 -14.24
C ALA A 10 -20.89 7.55 -14.40
N LYS A 11 -20.16 7.05 -13.40
CA LYS A 11 -18.70 6.83 -13.47
C LYS A 11 -18.32 5.61 -14.30
N VAL A 12 -19.24 4.69 -14.55
CA VAL A 12 -18.97 3.48 -15.33
C VAL A 12 -18.89 3.83 -16.81
N LEU A 13 -17.72 3.55 -17.39
CA LEU A 13 -17.49 3.69 -18.83
C LEU A 13 -17.68 2.35 -19.52
N GLU A 14 -18.02 2.38 -20.82
CA GLU A 14 -18.14 1.18 -21.66
C GLU A 14 -16.89 0.28 -21.58
N ALA A 15 -15.71 0.91 -21.59
CA ALA A 15 -14.43 0.22 -21.51
C ALA A 15 -14.22 -0.58 -20.20
N TYR A 16 -15.00 -0.30 -19.16
CA TYR A 16 -14.89 -1.01 -17.88
C TYR A 16 -15.71 -2.31 -17.87
N ILE A 17 -16.64 -2.48 -18.82
CA ILE A 17 -17.63 -3.56 -18.80
C ILE A 17 -17.15 -4.73 -19.66
N SER A 18 -17.35 -5.94 -19.15
CA SER A 18 -17.04 -7.17 -19.88
C SER A 18 -17.94 -8.33 -19.43
N ASN A 19 -17.95 -9.41 -20.21
CA ASN A 19 -18.63 -10.67 -19.87
C ASN A 19 -20.12 -10.50 -19.50
N ILE A 20 -20.86 -9.68 -20.25
CA ILE A 20 -22.31 -9.56 -20.07
C ILE A 20 -22.98 -10.87 -20.47
N SER A 21 -23.65 -11.50 -19.52
CA SER A 21 -24.39 -12.76 -19.73
C SER A 21 -25.63 -12.57 -20.61
N ASN A 22 -26.13 -13.69 -21.16
CA ASN A 22 -27.43 -13.78 -21.84
C ASN A 22 -27.64 -12.74 -22.95
N ASN A 23 -26.56 -12.36 -23.66
CA ASN A 23 -26.57 -11.34 -24.71
C ASN A 23 -27.14 -9.99 -24.25
N GLY A 24 -26.93 -9.62 -22.99
CA GLY A 24 -27.23 -8.27 -22.52
C GLY A 24 -26.42 -7.24 -23.31
N ILE A 25 -27.03 -6.10 -23.59
CA ILE A 25 -26.43 -5.03 -24.39
C ILE A 25 -26.19 -3.84 -23.48
N TYR A 26 -24.96 -3.34 -23.47
CA TYR A 26 -24.65 -2.06 -22.86
C TYR A 26 -24.86 -0.92 -23.87
N ALA A 27 -25.60 0.10 -23.47
CA ALA A 27 -25.76 1.33 -24.25
C ALA A 27 -26.12 2.48 -23.30
N ASP A 28 -25.51 3.65 -23.50
CA ASP A 28 -25.86 4.90 -22.81
C ASP A 28 -25.91 4.81 -21.26
N GLY A 29 -25.08 3.96 -20.65
CA GLY A 29 -25.04 3.77 -19.18
C GLY A 29 -25.92 2.63 -18.66
N ASP A 30 -26.73 2.00 -19.51
CA ASP A 30 -27.64 0.92 -19.14
C ASP A 30 -27.16 -0.42 -19.69
N ILE A 31 -27.26 -1.48 -18.89
CA ILE A 31 -27.25 -2.86 -19.40
C ILE A 31 -28.68 -3.35 -19.54
N THR A 32 -29.08 -3.67 -20.77
CA THR A 32 -30.43 -4.17 -21.08
C THR A 32 -30.39 -5.63 -21.48
N TRP A 33 -31.16 -6.45 -20.76
CA TRP A 33 -31.49 -7.82 -21.17
C TRP A 33 -32.91 -7.87 -21.70
N THR A 34 -33.04 -8.10 -23.01
CA THR A 34 -34.34 -8.35 -23.64
C THR A 34 -34.67 -9.84 -23.54
N LEU A 35 -35.82 -10.17 -22.96
CA LEU A 35 -36.20 -11.56 -22.69
C LEU A 35 -37.00 -12.14 -23.85
N SER A 36 -36.47 -13.20 -24.49
CA SER A 36 -37.20 -14.03 -25.46
C SER A 36 -38.16 -14.99 -24.74
N ASP A 37 -39.06 -15.67 -25.47
CA ASP A 37 -40.20 -16.37 -24.86
C ASP A 37 -39.85 -17.43 -23.80
N THR A 38 -38.72 -18.13 -23.93
CA THR A 38 -38.20 -19.05 -22.90
C THR A 38 -37.72 -18.36 -21.63
N ASP A 39 -37.36 -17.08 -21.74
CA ASP A 39 -36.76 -16.26 -20.70
C ASP A 39 -37.77 -15.36 -19.98
N LYS A 40 -38.98 -15.23 -20.54
CA LYS A 40 -40.07 -14.43 -19.97
C LYS A 40 -40.77 -15.10 -18.79
N VAL A 41 -40.68 -16.42 -18.71
CA VAL A 41 -41.38 -17.25 -17.74
C VAL A 41 -40.43 -17.57 -16.59
N ILE A 42 -40.59 -16.86 -15.48
CA ILE A 42 -40.03 -17.27 -14.19
C ILE A 42 -41.13 -18.04 -13.47
N VAL A 43 -40.95 -19.35 -13.33
CA VAL A 43 -41.88 -20.19 -12.56
C VAL A 43 -41.76 -19.82 -11.08
N ALA A 44 -42.85 -19.97 -10.32
CA ALA A 44 -42.80 -19.82 -8.87
C ALA A 44 -41.66 -20.67 -8.27
N ASP A 45 -40.97 -20.12 -7.27
CA ASP A 45 -39.79 -20.71 -6.62
C ASP A 45 -38.55 -20.94 -7.50
N GLN A 46 -38.50 -20.34 -8.69
CA GLN A 46 -37.28 -20.31 -9.50
C GLN A 46 -36.63 -18.93 -9.51
N SER A 47 -35.30 -18.92 -9.64
CA SER A 47 -34.50 -17.72 -9.85
C SER A 47 -33.76 -17.80 -11.18
N LYS A 48 -33.58 -16.64 -11.81
CA LYS A 48 -32.75 -16.48 -12.99
C LYS A 48 -31.68 -15.43 -12.70
N VAL A 49 -30.43 -15.74 -13.04
CA VAL A 49 -29.28 -14.91 -12.70
C VAL A 49 -28.73 -14.28 -13.97
N PHE A 50 -28.54 -12.97 -13.93
CA PHE A 50 -27.88 -12.18 -14.96
C PHE A 50 -26.62 -11.57 -14.34
N THR A 51 -25.49 -11.72 -15.02
CA THR A 51 -24.18 -11.26 -14.58
C THR A 51 -23.49 -10.40 -15.63
N TYR A 52 -22.58 -9.55 -15.14
CA TYR A 52 -21.61 -8.76 -15.90
C TYR A 52 -20.40 -8.50 -15.00
N ILE A 53 -19.29 -8.05 -15.58
CA ILE A 53 -18.08 -7.68 -14.85
C ILE A 53 -17.75 -6.22 -15.13
N ILE A 54 -17.49 -5.45 -14.07
CA ILE A 54 -16.94 -4.10 -14.14
C ILE A 54 -15.50 -4.12 -13.61
N THR A 55 -14.56 -3.67 -14.44
CA THR A 55 -13.16 -3.48 -14.07
C THR A 55 -12.91 -2.00 -13.79
N VAL A 56 -12.77 -1.64 -12.51
CA VAL A 56 -12.60 -0.24 -12.07
C VAL A 56 -11.11 0.10 -11.95
N PRO A 57 -10.60 1.10 -12.69
CA PRO A 57 -9.25 1.64 -12.50
C PRO A 57 -9.04 2.27 -11.12
N LYS A 58 -7.82 2.17 -10.58
CA LYS A 58 -7.46 2.66 -9.22
C LYS A 58 -7.71 4.16 -9.02
N ASP A 59 -7.53 4.95 -10.06
CA ASP A 59 -7.77 6.40 -10.09
C ASP A 59 -9.26 6.78 -10.02
N THR A 60 -10.15 5.80 -10.19
CA THR A 60 -11.62 5.99 -10.19
C THR A 60 -12.33 5.25 -9.06
N PHE A 61 -11.60 4.86 -8.02
CA PHE A 61 -12.18 4.25 -6.83
C PHE A 61 -13.21 5.16 -6.14
N GLY A 62 -14.14 4.52 -5.44
CA GLY A 62 -15.27 5.17 -4.80
C GLY A 62 -16.51 4.26 -4.74
N THR A 63 -17.63 4.87 -4.38
CA THR A 63 -18.93 4.18 -4.32
C THR A 63 -19.63 4.26 -5.67
N TYR A 64 -20.10 3.12 -6.15
CA TYR A 64 -20.87 2.94 -7.38
C TYR A 64 -22.31 2.58 -7.01
N ALA A 65 -23.27 3.37 -7.47
CA ALA A 65 -24.70 3.15 -7.24
C ALA A 65 -25.37 2.65 -8.52
N ASN A 66 -25.96 1.46 -8.46
CA ASN A 66 -26.66 0.85 -9.60
C ASN A 66 -28.14 0.65 -9.27
N THR A 67 -28.98 0.73 -10.29
CA THR A 67 -30.43 0.58 -10.17
C THR A 67 -30.96 -0.38 -11.22
N VAL A 68 -31.45 -1.53 -10.77
CA VAL A 68 -32.08 -2.53 -11.63
C VAL A 68 -33.58 -2.30 -11.66
N THR A 69 -34.14 -2.26 -12.86
CA THR A 69 -35.58 -2.22 -13.12
C THR A 69 -35.98 -3.42 -13.97
N ALA A 70 -36.88 -4.24 -13.42
CA ALA A 70 -37.52 -5.33 -14.14
C ALA A 70 -38.90 -4.89 -14.66
N TYR A 71 -39.16 -5.13 -15.94
CA TYR A 71 -40.39 -4.76 -16.62
C TYR A 71 -41.26 -6.03 -16.81
N PRO A 72 -42.29 -6.27 -15.98
CA PRO A 72 -43.20 -7.37 -16.22
C PRO A 72 -44.00 -7.14 -17.53
N ALA A 73 -44.67 -8.20 -18.01
CA ALA A 73 -45.53 -8.05 -19.19
C ALA A 73 -46.85 -7.32 -18.86
N GLU A 74 -47.30 -7.46 -17.61
CA GLU A 74 -48.47 -6.81 -17.05
C GLU A 74 -48.15 -6.39 -15.61
N GLY A 75 -48.69 -5.27 -15.16
CA GLY A 75 -48.46 -4.72 -13.82
C GLY A 75 -47.34 -3.68 -13.75
N GLU A 76 -46.97 -3.32 -12.52
CA GLU A 76 -45.99 -2.28 -12.22
C GLU A 76 -44.55 -2.77 -12.32
N ASN A 77 -43.62 -1.86 -12.64
CA ASN A 77 -42.20 -2.18 -12.69
C ASN A 77 -41.64 -2.46 -11.28
N VAL A 78 -40.70 -3.41 -11.21
CA VAL A 78 -40.01 -3.76 -9.96
C VAL A 78 -38.63 -3.13 -9.99
N ILE A 79 -38.28 -2.38 -8.95
CA ILE A 79 -37.03 -1.62 -8.85
C ILE A 79 -36.22 -2.12 -7.65
N ALA A 80 -34.91 -2.28 -7.84
CA ALA A 80 -33.95 -2.58 -6.79
C ALA A 80 -32.69 -1.72 -6.95
N ASN A 81 -32.08 -1.33 -5.84
CA ASN A 81 -30.87 -0.51 -5.82
C ASN A 81 -29.75 -1.21 -5.07
N ALA A 82 -28.51 -1.00 -5.50
CA ALA A 82 -27.33 -1.53 -4.83
C ALA A 82 -26.18 -0.51 -4.88
N ASN A 83 -25.41 -0.45 -3.79
CA ASN A 83 -24.20 0.37 -3.71
C ASN A 83 -22.99 -0.54 -3.50
N VAL A 84 -21.96 -0.37 -4.32
CA VAL A 84 -20.70 -1.12 -4.25
C VAL A 84 -19.55 -0.16 -4.00
N VAL A 85 -18.75 -0.42 -2.97
CA VAL A 85 -17.55 0.39 -2.66
C VAL A 85 -16.33 -0.29 -3.29
N ALA A 86 -15.73 0.37 -4.28
CA ALA A 86 -14.46 -0.03 -4.85
C ALA A 86 -13.34 0.76 -4.16
N ASP A 87 -12.52 0.08 -3.36
CA ASP A 87 -11.38 0.64 -2.66
C ASP A 87 -10.22 -0.37 -2.64
N CYS A 88 -8.99 0.12 -2.48
CA CYS A 88 -7.80 -0.68 -2.23
C CYS A 88 -7.16 -0.22 -0.93
N VAL A 89 -7.39 -0.99 0.13
CA VAL A 89 -6.62 -0.85 1.37
C VAL A 89 -5.22 -1.42 1.10
N VAL A 90 -4.29 -0.54 0.75
CA VAL A 90 -2.87 -0.91 0.69
C VAL A 90 -2.38 -0.88 2.14
N GLU A 91 -2.30 -2.05 2.78
CA GLU A 91 -1.46 -2.18 3.96
C GLU A 91 -0.02 -1.91 3.51
N ALA A 92 0.46 -0.68 3.72
CA ALA A 92 1.87 -0.39 3.53
C ALA A 92 2.63 -1.37 4.44
N PRO A 93 3.59 -2.16 3.91
CA PRO A 93 4.49 -2.88 4.80
C PRO A 93 5.17 -1.85 5.69
N ASP A 94 5.33 -2.12 6.98
CA ASP A 94 6.13 -1.26 7.86
C ASP A 94 7.56 -1.15 7.27
N THR A 95 7.80 -0.12 6.45
CA THR A 95 9.04 0.03 5.70
C THR A 95 10.11 0.68 6.57
N GLY A 96 10.57 -0.10 7.56
CA GLY A 96 11.91 0.01 8.10
C GLY A 96 12.05 0.75 9.42
N ILE A 97 13.23 0.59 10.02
CA ILE A 97 13.68 1.17 11.30
C ILE A 97 13.70 2.71 11.32
N PHE A 98 13.30 3.36 10.22
CA PHE A 98 13.23 4.79 10.05
C PHE A 98 11.83 5.29 9.73
N ASP A 99 10.76 4.50 9.86
CA ASP A 99 9.40 5.05 9.69
C ASP A 99 8.89 5.69 10.99
N SER A 100 9.21 5.10 12.14
CA SER A 100 8.82 5.63 13.45
C SER A 100 9.73 6.78 13.91
N THR A 101 9.12 7.89 14.34
CA THR A 101 9.82 9.01 14.99
C THR A 101 10.70 8.53 16.16
N TRP A 102 10.21 7.57 16.94
CA TRP A 102 10.97 6.99 18.05
C TRP A 102 12.15 6.14 17.58
N ALA A 103 11.97 5.36 16.51
CA ALA A 103 13.04 4.55 15.95
C ALA A 103 14.15 5.41 15.34
N LYS A 104 13.80 6.52 14.65
CA LYS A 104 14.76 7.53 14.16
C LYS A 104 15.60 8.12 15.30
N ILE A 105 14.94 8.52 16.38
CA ILE A 105 15.61 9.11 17.55
C ILE A 105 16.57 8.09 18.18
N LEU A 106 16.11 6.85 18.38
CA LEU A 106 16.89 5.81 19.03
C LEU A 106 18.13 5.45 18.21
N VAL A 107 18.00 5.28 16.90
CA VAL A 107 19.13 5.02 16.00
C VAL A 107 20.12 6.20 16.01
N GLY A 108 19.62 7.44 16.00
CA GLY A 108 20.47 8.63 16.11
C GLY A 108 21.29 8.68 17.40
N VAL A 109 20.67 8.37 18.55
CA VAL A 109 21.35 8.32 19.85
C VAL A 109 22.43 7.25 19.88
N VAL A 110 22.15 6.06 19.32
CA VAL A 110 23.14 4.97 19.23
C VAL A 110 24.35 5.39 18.41
N PHE A 111 24.15 6.01 17.23
CA PHE A 111 25.26 6.48 16.40
C PHE A 111 26.10 7.56 17.07
N ILE A 112 25.47 8.50 17.77
CA ILE A 112 26.19 9.52 18.55
C ILE A 112 27.01 8.85 19.66
N GLY A 113 26.42 7.89 20.38
CA GLY A 113 27.12 7.11 21.41
C GLY A 113 28.34 6.38 20.89
N VAL A 114 28.21 5.68 19.75
CA VAL A 114 29.33 4.99 19.11
C VAL A 114 30.42 5.97 18.66
N GLY A 115 30.04 7.10 18.04
CA GLY A 115 30.98 8.12 17.58
C GLY A 115 31.77 8.78 18.73
N VAL A 116 31.10 9.12 19.83
CA VAL A 116 31.76 9.71 21.01
C VAL A 116 32.71 8.72 21.67
N ASN A 117 32.31 7.45 21.81
CA ASN A 117 33.17 6.40 22.36
C ASN A 117 34.40 6.15 21.46
N TYR A 118 34.22 6.13 20.14
CA TYR A 118 35.34 6.01 19.20
C TYR A 118 36.36 7.16 19.35
N LEU A 119 35.87 8.40 19.45
CA LEU A 119 36.73 9.57 19.65
C LEU A 119 37.46 9.55 21.00
N GLN A 120 36.81 9.13 22.08
CA GLN A 120 37.43 8.97 23.40
C GLN A 120 38.54 7.92 23.38
N ILE A 121 38.29 6.75 22.78
CA ILE A 121 39.29 5.67 22.64
C ILE A 121 40.48 6.17 21.82
N SER A 122 40.24 6.88 20.71
CA SER A 122 41.33 7.43 19.86
C SER A 122 42.19 8.49 20.58
N LYS A 123 41.59 9.30 21.47
CA LYS A 123 42.33 10.28 22.27
C LYS A 123 43.13 9.60 23.38
N PHE A 124 42.57 8.58 24.02
CA PHE A 124 43.25 7.80 25.06
C PHE A 124 44.47 7.06 24.49
N THR A 125 44.34 6.41 23.33
CA THR A 125 45.46 5.70 22.68
C THR A 125 46.57 6.66 22.24
N LYS A 126 46.23 7.84 21.69
CA LYS A 126 47.23 8.88 21.37
C LYS A 126 47.95 9.41 22.62
N LYS A 127 47.23 9.63 23.72
CA LYS A 127 47.82 10.13 24.98
C LYS A 127 48.76 9.09 25.60
N LEU A 128 48.37 7.81 25.59
CA LEU A 128 49.23 6.71 26.01
C LEU A 128 50.51 6.64 25.18
N TYR A 129 50.40 6.73 23.85
CA TYR A 129 51.55 6.70 22.95
C TYR A 129 52.57 7.81 23.24
N ILE A 130 52.10 9.06 23.44
CA ILE A 130 52.98 10.19 23.78
C ILE A 130 53.69 9.96 25.12
N SER A 131 52.95 9.54 26.15
CA SER A 131 53.51 9.32 27.50
C SER A 131 54.58 8.22 27.54
N VAL A 132 54.43 7.15 26.75
CA VAL A 132 55.42 6.07 26.65
C VAL A 132 56.69 6.53 25.95
N ASN A 133 56.56 7.32 24.88
CA ASN A 133 57.72 7.87 24.17
C ASN A 133 58.50 8.85 25.06
N GLU A 134 57.82 9.78 25.75
CA GLU A 134 58.45 10.72 26.68
C GLU A 134 59.22 9.99 27.80
N PHE A 135 58.60 8.96 28.40
CA PHE A 135 59.27 8.16 29.43
C PHE A 135 60.50 7.42 28.89
N SER A 136 60.45 6.95 27.64
CA SER A 136 61.56 6.27 27.00
C SER A 136 62.72 7.22 26.68
N ASP A 137 62.41 8.45 26.24
CA ASP A 137 63.39 9.47 25.90
C ASP A 137 64.08 10.03 27.15
N ASP A 138 63.34 10.26 28.23
CA ASP A 138 63.91 10.66 29.53
C ASP A 138 64.86 9.60 30.08
N ARG A 139 64.50 8.32 29.94
CA ARG A 139 65.37 7.20 30.35
C ARG A 139 66.62 7.12 29.47
N ARG A 140 66.51 7.35 28.15
CA ARG A 140 67.64 7.41 27.22
C ARG A 140 68.58 8.58 27.55
N LYS A 141 68.02 9.76 27.82
CA LYS A 141 68.78 10.96 28.20
C LYS A 141 69.55 10.77 29.50
N LYS A 142 68.90 10.27 30.56
CA LYS A 142 69.57 9.95 31.84
C LYS A 142 70.70 8.93 31.68
N ASN A 143 70.53 7.93 30.81
CA ASN A 143 71.56 6.94 30.53
C ASN A 143 72.73 7.51 29.71
N PHE A 144 72.47 8.48 28.83
CA PHE A 144 73.50 9.19 28.10
C PHE A 144 74.30 10.11 29.02
N GLU A 145 73.64 10.92 29.84
CA GLU A 145 74.27 11.80 30.84
C GLU A 145 75.18 11.01 31.79
N LYS A 146 74.72 9.86 32.29
CA LYS A 146 75.56 8.97 33.13
C LYS A 146 76.81 8.43 32.43
N LYS A 147 76.78 8.28 31.10
CA LYS A 147 77.94 7.80 30.32
C LYS A 147 78.91 8.93 29.99
N VAL A 148 78.41 10.15 29.76
CA VAL A 148 79.24 11.33 29.48
C VAL A 148 80.03 11.78 30.72
N VAL A 149 79.42 11.74 31.91
CA VAL A 149 80.07 12.14 33.19
C VAL A 149 81.15 11.14 33.65
N LYS A 150 81.17 9.93 33.08
CA LYS A 150 82.19 8.90 33.40
C LYS A 150 83.40 8.91 32.45
N ARG A 151 83.47 9.83 31.49
CA ARG A 151 84.67 10.12 30.69
C ARG A 151 85.35 11.36 31.25
#